data_AF-A0A4S2GY08-F1
#
_entry.id   AF-A0A4S2GY08-F1
#
_cell.length_a   1.000
_cell.length_b   1.000
_cell.length_c   1.000
_cell.angle_alpha   90.00
_cell.angle_beta   90.00
_cell.angle_gamma   90.00
#
_symmetry.space_group_name_H-M   'P 1'
#
loop_
_entity.id
_entity.type
_entity.pdbx_description
1 polymer ?
#
loop_
_entity_poly.entity_id
_entity_poly.type
_entity_poly.pdbx_seq_one_letter_code
_entity_poly.pdbx_strand_id
1 'polypeptide(L)'
;ERPEEVTDMQRTVKGEVIASTCDEPATRHVQVAEMVIEKAKRLVEHKRDVVILLDSITRLGRAYNPVVPSSGKVLTGGVDANALQRPKRFFGAARNIEEGG
;
A
#
# COMPACT_ATOMS: atom_id res chain seq x y z
N GLU A 1 -9.14 3.55 6.56
CA GLU A 1 -9.81 4.83 6.87
C GLU A 1 -11.31 4.70 6.91
N ARG A 2 -11.99 5.68 7.52
CA ARG A 2 -13.44 5.67 7.66
C ARG A 2 -14.12 6.09 6.35
N PRO A 3 -15.33 5.60 6.05
CA PRO A 3 -16.03 5.94 4.80
C PRO A 3 -16.22 7.44 4.57
N GLU A 4 -16.46 8.22 5.63
CA GLU A 4 -16.62 9.67 5.55
C GLU A 4 -15.34 10.40 5.12
N GLU A 5 -14.17 9.95 5.58
CA GLU A 5 -12.87 10.50 5.21
C GLU A 5 -12.56 10.23 3.74
N VAL A 6 -12.89 9.03 3.25
CA VAL A 6 -12.74 8.66 1.83
C VAL A 6 -13.63 9.51 0.94
N THR A 7 -14.89 9.73 1.34
CA THR A 7 -15.83 10.55 0.58
C THR A 7 -15.37 11.99 0.48
N ASP A 8 -14.82 12.54 1.57
CA ASP A 8 -14.25 13.89 1.58
C ASP A 8 -13.04 14.00 0.64
N MET A 9 -12.09 13.05 0.72
CA MET A 9 -10.93 13.02 -0.19
C MET A 9 -11.34 12.94 -1.66
N GLN A 10 -12.33 12.12 -2.00
CA GLN A 10 -12.83 11.98 -3.38
C GLN A 10 -13.43 13.28 -3.93
N ARG A 11 -13.99 14.14 -3.08
CA ARG A 11 -14.60 15.41 -3.48
C ARG A 11 -13.60 16.56 -3.53
N THR A 12 -12.56 16.50 -2.71
CA THR A 12 -11.61 17.61 -2.51
C THR A 12 -10.34 17.45 -3.34
N VAL A 13 -9.86 16.23 -3.55
CA VAL A 13 -8.61 15.96 -4.25
C VAL A 13 -8.83 15.86 -5.75
N LYS A 14 -8.09 16.68 -6.52
CA LYS A 14 -8.01 16.56 -7.97
C LYS A 14 -7.00 15.49 -8.35
N GLY A 15 -7.43 14.23 -8.29
CA GLY A 15 -6.60 13.07 -8.60
C GLY A 15 -7.37 11.77 -8.47
N GLU A 16 -6.67 10.66 -8.68
CA GLU A 16 -7.25 9.35 -8.46
C GLU A 16 -7.20 9.01 -6.96
N VAL A 17 -8.37 8.76 -6.37
CA VAL A 17 -8.49 8.33 -4.97
C VAL A 17 -8.88 6.86 -4.93
N ILE A 18 -7.94 6.02 -4.50
CA ILE A 18 -8.13 4.58 -4.34
C ILE A 18 -8.17 4.28 -2.84
N ALA A 19 -9.26 3.67 -2.37
CA ALA A 19 -9.48 3.42 -0.96
C ALA A 19 -9.98 2.00 -0.70
N SER A 20 -9.69 1.52 0.51
CA SER A 20 -10.26 0.32 1.13
C SER A 20 -10.55 0.71 2.58
N THR A 21 -11.84 0.87 2.91
CA THR A 21 -12.26 1.35 4.24
C THR A 21 -11.97 0.33 5.32
N CYS A 22 -12.03 0.72 6.59
CA CYS A 22 -11.80 -0.19 7.72
C CYS A 22 -12.79 -1.37 7.81
N ASP A 23 -13.89 -1.33 7.06
CA ASP A 23 -14.89 -2.39 7.00
C ASP A 23 -14.46 -3.56 6.10
N GLU A 24 -13.45 -3.35 5.26
CA GLU A 24 -12.92 -4.35 4.33
C GLU A 24 -11.91 -5.29 5.02
N PRO A 25 -11.80 -6.55 4.59
CA PRO A 25 -10.84 -7.50 5.17
C PRO A 25 -9.39 -7.12 4.85
N ALA A 26 -8.45 -7.56 5.69
CA ALA A 26 -7.02 -7.30 5.49
C ALA A 26 -6.49 -7.77 4.12
N THR A 27 -7.04 -8.88 3.60
CA THR A 27 -6.73 -9.39 2.25
C THR A 27 -7.09 -8.39 1.16
N ARG A 28 -8.21 -7.66 1.31
CA ARG A 28 -8.62 -6.60 0.39
C ARG A 28 -7.65 -5.42 0.43
N HIS A 29 -7.23 -4.98 1.62
CA HIS A 29 -6.24 -3.91 1.75
C HIS A 29 -4.93 -4.25 1.04
N VAL A 30 -4.42 -5.48 1.26
CA VAL A 30 -3.20 -5.99 0.62
C VAL A 30 -3.37 -6.03 -0.90
N GLN A 31 -4.48 -6.59 -1.39
CA GLN A 31 -4.76 -6.68 -2.81
C GLN A 31 -4.84 -5.30 -3.47
N VAL A 32 -5.56 -4.36 -2.87
CA VAL A 32 -5.69 -2.99 -3.39
C VAL A 32 -4.31 -2.32 -3.45
N ALA A 33 -3.51 -2.40 -2.38
CA ALA A 33 -2.16 -1.84 -2.38
C ALA A 33 -1.27 -2.45 -3.48
N GLU A 34 -1.32 -3.78 -3.68
CA GLU A 34 -0.53 -4.46 -4.72
C GLU A 34 -0.95 -4.02 -6.13
N MET A 35 -2.25 -3.82 -6.39
CA MET A 35 -2.72 -3.29 -7.68
C MET A 35 -2.26 -1.84 -7.91
N VAL A 36 -2.30 -0.99 -6.86
CA VAL A 36 -1.87 0.41 -6.95
C VAL A 36 -0.39 0.51 -7.30
N ILE A 37 0.47 -0.27 -6.64
CA ILE A 37 1.91 -0.20 -6.89
C ILE A 37 2.27 -0.74 -8.28
N GLU A 38 1.61 -1.80 -8.74
CA GLU A 38 1.84 -2.29 -10.11
C GLU A 38 1.37 -1.28 -11.16
N LYS A 39 0.21 -0.64 -10.95
CA LYS A 39 -0.23 0.46 -11.81
C LYS A 39 0.80 1.59 -11.85
N ALA A 40 1.31 2.01 -10.70
CA ALA A 40 2.32 3.06 -10.62
C ALA A 40 3.61 2.69 -11.36
N LYS A 41 4.11 1.45 -11.21
CA LYS A 41 5.28 0.96 -11.94
C LYS A 41 5.05 1.01 -13.45
N ARG A 42 3.89 0.58 -13.96
CA ARG A 42 3.57 0.66 -15.40
C ARG A 42 3.57 2.09 -15.90
N LEU A 43 3.04 3.04 -15.12
CA LEU A 43 3.08 4.46 -15.47
C LEU A 43 4.52 5.00 -15.53
N VAL A 44 5.36 4.64 -14.55
CA VAL A 44 6.79 4.99 -14.53
C VAL A 44 7.53 4.40 -15.73
N GLU A 45 7.26 3.15 -16.11
CA GLU A 45 7.81 2.53 -17.34
C GLU A 45 7.45 3.32 -18.63
N HIS A 46 6.32 4.04 -18.62
CA HIS A 46 5.92 4.97 -19.67
C HIS A 46 6.43 6.41 -19.45
N LYS A 47 7.48 6.59 -18.65
CA LYS A 47 8.14 7.87 -18.33
C LYS A 47 7.20 8.91 -17.71
N ARG A 48 6.30 8.45 -16.84
CA ARG A 48 5.42 9.32 -16.07
C ARG A 48 5.95 9.44 -14.65
N ASP A 49 6.06 10.67 -14.16
CA ASP A 49 6.30 10.92 -12.74
C ASP A 49 5.04 10.54 -11.95
N VAL A 50 5.17 9.62 -11.00
CA VAL A 50 4.04 9.12 -10.21
C VAL A 50 4.28 9.39 -8.73
N VAL A 51 3.28 9.98 -8.08
CA VAL A 51 3.26 10.19 -6.63
C VAL A 51 2.11 9.38 -6.03
N ILE A 52 2.43 8.56 -5.02
CA ILE A 52 1.44 7.85 -4.20
C ILE A 52 1.44 8.48 -2.81
N LEU A 53 0.31 9.07 -2.42
CA LEU A 53 0.05 9.48 -1.04
C LEU A 53 -0.66 8.33 -0.32
N LEU A 54 0.08 7.59 0.52
CA LEU A 54 -0.45 6.45 1.25
C LEU A 54 -0.76 6.83 2.71
N ASP A 55 -2.03 6.77 3.09
CA ASP A 55 -2.49 6.82 4.47
C ASP A 55 -3.10 5.46 4.87
N SER A 56 -2.40 4.58 5.60
CA SER A 56 -1.01 4.70 6.09
C SER A 56 -0.22 3.41 5.93
N ILE A 57 1.11 3.58 5.83
CA ILE A 57 2.06 2.45 5.78
C ILE A 57 1.98 1.55 7.01
N THR A 58 1.72 2.10 8.19
CA THR A 58 1.58 1.31 9.42
C THR A 58 0.37 0.39 9.37
N ARG A 59 -0.78 0.90 8.89
CA ARG A 59 -1.99 0.06 8.72
C ARG A 59 -1.78 -1.00 7.64
N LEU A 60 -1.13 -0.66 6.53
CA LEU A 60 -0.78 -1.63 5.50
C LEU A 60 0.12 -2.73 6.04
N GLY A 61 1.15 -2.39 6.82
CA GLY A 61 2.02 -3.37 7.49
C GLY A 61 1.27 -4.34 8.41
N ARG A 62 0.29 -3.83 9.16
CA ARG A 62 -0.58 -4.67 9.99
C ARG A 62 -1.48 -5.57 9.15
N ALA A 63 -1.97 -5.10 8.01
CA ALA A 63 -2.80 -5.90 7.09
C ALA A 63 -2.03 -7.06 6.47
N TYR A 64 -0.71 -6.93 6.24
CA TYR A 64 0.12 -8.03 5.76
C TYR A 64 0.33 -9.13 6.81
N ASN A 65 0.30 -8.81 8.10
CA ASN A 65 0.60 -9.76 9.18
C ASN A 65 -0.30 -11.00 9.21
N PRO A 66 -1.65 -10.91 9.15
CA PRO A 66 -2.51 -12.08 9.09
C PRO A 66 -2.59 -12.74 7.70
N VAL A 67 -2.07 -12.09 6.65
CA VAL A 67 -2.17 -12.56 5.25
C VAL A 67 -0.97 -13.42 4.86
N VAL A 68 0.20 -13.16 5.44
CA VAL A 68 1.39 -13.98 5.17
C VAL A 68 1.30 -15.33 5.89
N PRO A 69 1.78 -16.43 5.27
CA PRO A 69 1.96 -17.69 5.96
C PRO A 69 2.89 -17.51 7.18
N SER A 70 2.54 -18.14 8.29
CA SER A 70 3.35 -18.09 9.51
C SER A 70 4.77 -18.61 9.25
N SER A 71 5.77 -17.83 9.66
CA SER A 71 7.18 -18.20 9.63
C SER A 71 7.60 -19.07 10.82
N GLY A 72 6.70 -19.24 11.81
CA GLY A 72 7.02 -19.82 13.11
C GLY A 72 7.86 -18.90 14.01
N LYS A 73 8.19 -17.67 13.56
CA LYS A 73 8.99 -16.69 14.30
C LYS A 73 8.22 -15.39 14.45
N VAL A 74 7.76 -15.13 15.67
CA VAL A 74 7.05 -13.90 16.01
C VAL A 74 8.02 -12.93 16.67
N LEU A 75 8.13 -11.73 16.09
CA LEU A 75 8.93 -10.63 16.63
C LEU A 75 8.19 -9.94 17.78
N THR A 76 8.93 -9.17 18.57
CA THR A 76 8.37 -8.29 19.59
C THR A 76 7.27 -7.40 19.00
N GLY A 77 6.09 -7.39 19.62
CA GLY A 77 4.91 -6.68 19.10
C GLY A 77 3.94 -7.54 18.29
N GLY A 78 4.11 -8.86 18.24
CA GLY A 78 3.13 -9.79 17.66
C GLY A 78 3.14 -9.82 16.13
N VAL A 79 4.27 -9.44 15.52
CA VAL A 79 4.43 -9.37 14.06
C VAL A 79 5.26 -10.55 13.59
N ASP A 80 4.79 -11.28 12.59
CA ASP A 80 5.55 -12.35 11.97
C ASP A 80 6.80 -11.80 11.27
N ALA A 81 7.92 -12.51 11.39
CA ALA A 81 9.20 -12.08 10.80
C ALA A 81 9.13 -11.80 9.29
N ASN A 82 8.26 -12.50 8.55
CA ASN A 82 8.06 -12.33 7.11
C ASN A 82 7.02 -11.26 6.75
N ALA A 83 6.15 -10.86 7.69
CA ALA A 83 5.07 -9.91 7.42
C ALA A 83 5.57 -8.54 6.95
N LEU A 84 6.73 -8.10 7.44
CA LEU A 84 7.29 -6.78 7.12
C LEU A 84 8.01 -6.72 5.78
N GLN A 85 8.27 -7.85 5.13
CA GLN A 85 9.02 -7.87 3.87
C GLN A 85 8.27 -7.16 2.74
N ARG A 86 6.96 -7.40 2.60
CA ARG A 86 6.13 -6.80 1.54
C ARG A 86 5.90 -5.29 1.73
N PRO A 87 5.54 -4.79 2.93
CA PRO A 87 5.49 -3.35 3.19
C PRO A 87 6.81 -2.63 2.88
N LYS A 88 7.95 -3.22 3.26
CA LYS A 88 9.27 -2.66 2.95
C LYS A 88 9.51 -2.57 1.44
N ARG A 89 9.12 -3.59 0.67
CA ARG A 89 9.21 -3.58 -0.79
C ARG A 89 8.28 -2.54 -1.42
N PHE A 90 7.05 -2.41 -0.90
CA PHE A 90 6.10 -1.39 -1.36
C PHE A 90 6.69 0.00 -1.17
N PHE A 91 7.20 0.32 0.02
CA PHE A 91 7.79 1.63 0.30
C PHE A 91 9.08 1.87 -0.49
N GLY A 92 9.96 0.87 -0.57
CA GLY A 92 11.22 0.93 -1.32
C GLY A 92 11.06 0.89 -2.84
N ALA A 93 9.83 0.78 -3.36
CA ALA A 93 9.57 0.91 -4.78
C ALA A 93 9.71 2.37 -5.25
N ALA A 94 9.49 3.36 -4.37
CA ALA A 94 9.70 4.76 -4.68
C ALA A 94 11.18 5.04 -4.96
N ARG A 95 11.48 5.54 -6.16
CA ARG A 95 12.83 5.91 -6.61
C ARG A 95 12.71 6.79 -7.85
N ASN A 96 13.75 7.58 -8.11
CA ASN A 96 13.94 8.30 -9.37
C ASN A 96 14.68 7.38 -10.35
N ILE A 97 14.23 7.27 -11.60
CA ILE A 97 14.84 6.43 -12.63
C ILE A 97 15.38 7.33 -13.75
N GLU A 98 16.68 7.21 -14.04
CA GLU A 98 17.37 8.04 -15.05
C GLU A 98 16.73 7.96 -16.44
N GLU A 99 16.27 6.77 -16.85
CA GLU A 99 15.70 6.54 -18.18
C GLU A 99 14.18 6.84 -18.29
N GLY A 100 13.56 7.25 -17.18
CA GLY A 100 12.24 7.88 -17.16
C GLY A 100 11.37 7.51 -15.96
N GLY A 101 10.72 8.55 -15.42
CA GLY A 101 9.79 8.51 -14.28
C GLY A 101 10.48 8.54 -12.92
#